data_AF-A0A7E4VKV0-F1
#
_entry.id   AF-A0A7E4VKV0-F1
#
_cell.length_a   1.000
_cell.length_b   1.000
_cell.length_c   1.000
_cell.angle_alpha   90.00
_cell.angle_beta   90.00
_cell.angle_gamma   90.00
#
_symmetry.space_group_name_H-M   'P 1'
#
loop_
_entity.id
_entity.type
_entity.pdbx_description
1 polymer ?
#
loop_
_entity_poly.entity_id
_entity_poly.type
_entity_poly.pdbx_seq_one_letter_code
_entity_poly.pdbx_strand_id
1 'polypeptide(L)'
;MASRGNVPEPAQPGFEEFTPESLFFMAYANTWCNAGRRNPDDKHPPGETRLKVVAQNMKAFSETFACPKNAPMNPDLRCSVW
;
A
#
# COMPACT_ATOMS: atom_id res chain seq x y z
N MET A 1 29.19 6.27 7.43
CA MET A 1 27.88 5.61 7.24
C MET A 1 28.16 4.16 6.90
N ALA A 2 28.07 3.25 7.88
CA ALA A 2 28.30 1.84 7.62
C ALA A 2 27.15 1.30 6.77
N SER A 3 27.46 0.87 5.56
CA SER A 3 26.59 0.06 4.71
C SER A 3 26.24 -1.21 5.51
N ARG A 4 25.05 -1.22 6.11
CA ARG A 4 24.48 -2.43 6.69
C ARG A 4 24.37 -3.43 5.55
N GLY A 5 25.08 -4.56 5.67
CA GLY A 5 24.90 -5.69 4.77
C GLY A 5 23.43 -6.09 4.74
N ASN A 6 23.01 -6.69 3.63
CA ASN A 6 21.62 -7.08 3.37
C ASN A 6 21.24 -8.28 4.28
N VAL A 7 21.06 -8.04 5.57
CA VAL A 7 20.56 -9.03 6.53
C VAL A 7 19.04 -9.12 6.31
N PRO A 8 18.50 -10.31 5.99
CA PRO A 8 17.05 -10.48 5.85
C PRO A 8 16.34 -10.01 7.13
N GLU A 9 15.32 -9.18 6.97
CA GLU A 9 14.48 -8.77 8.09
C GLU A 9 13.78 -9.99 8.67
N PRO A 10 13.80 -10.20 10.01
CA PRO A 10 13.07 -11.29 10.63
C PRO A 10 11.57 -11.22 10.32
N ALA A 11 10.95 -12.38 10.09
CA ALA A 11 9.50 -12.47 9.94
C ALA A 11 8.79 -11.98 11.21
N GLN A 12 7.63 -11.33 11.02
CA GLN A 12 6.86 -10.79 12.13
C GLN A 12 5.96 -11.90 12.74
N PRO A 13 5.93 -12.05 14.08
CA PRO A 13 5.09 -13.05 14.72
C PRO A 13 3.61 -12.88 14.36
N GLY A 14 2.97 -13.97 13.89
CA GLY A 14 1.58 -13.97 13.42
C GLY A 14 1.36 -13.44 11.99
N PHE A 15 2.44 -13.15 11.27
CA PHE A 15 2.43 -12.73 9.86
C PHE A 15 3.58 -13.37 9.07
N GLU A 16 4.00 -14.57 9.47
CA GLU A 16 5.16 -15.26 8.93
C GLU A 16 5.01 -15.62 7.44
N GLU A 17 3.79 -15.68 6.92
CA GLU A 17 3.48 -15.90 5.52
C GLU A 17 3.66 -14.65 4.62
N PHE A 18 3.87 -13.48 5.21
CA PHE A 18 3.95 -12.21 4.50
C PHE A 18 5.38 -11.71 4.36
N THR A 19 5.73 -11.20 3.18
CA THR A 19 7.03 -10.53 2.95
C THR A 19 7.02 -9.13 3.58
N PRO A 20 8.19 -8.55 3.89
CA PRO A 20 8.29 -7.17 4.38
C PRO A 20 7.57 -6.15 3.47
N GLU A 21 7.61 -6.33 2.15
CA GLU A 21 6.92 -5.46 1.19
C GLU A 21 5.40 -5.59 1.31
N SER A 22 4.88 -6.81 1.44
CA SER A 22 3.44 -7.02 1.64
C SER A 22 2.96 -6.45 2.98
N LEU A 23 3.77 -6.59 4.03
CA LEU A 23 3.53 -6.00 5.35
C LEU A 23 3.53 -4.46 5.29
N PHE A 24 4.45 -3.86 4.54
CA PHE A 24 4.46 -2.41 4.32
C PHE A 24 3.13 -1.91 3.75
N PHE A 25 2.62 -2.55 2.69
CA PHE A 25 1.37 -2.14 2.07
C PHE A 25 0.14 -2.44 2.94
N MET A 26 0.14 -3.52 3.72
CA MET A 26 -0.91 -3.81 4.71
C MET A 26 -0.91 -2.77 5.83
N ALA A 27 0.26 -2.40 6.35
CA ALA A 27 0.39 -1.34 7.35
C ALA A 27 -0.07 0.02 6.77
N TYR A 28 0.33 0.34 5.54
CA TYR A 28 -0.15 1.52 4.82
C TYR A 28 -1.69 1.53 4.71
N ALA A 29 -2.30 0.41 4.30
CA ALA A 29 -3.76 0.29 4.25
C ALA A 29 -4.41 0.52 5.62
N ASN A 30 -3.82 -0.05 6.68
CA ASN A 30 -4.34 0.07 8.03
C ASN A 30 -4.35 1.52 8.55
N THR A 31 -3.44 2.39 8.07
CA THR A 31 -3.47 3.83 8.43
C THR A 31 -4.73 4.55 7.96
N TRP A 32 -5.44 4.02 6.96
CA TRP A 32 -6.65 4.61 6.40
C TRP A 32 -7.94 3.94 6.90
N CYS A 33 -7.84 2.90 7.73
CA CYS A 33 -8.99 2.25 8.35
C CYS A 33 -9.71 3.24 9.28
N ASN A 34 -10.93 3.62 8.90
CA ASN A 34 -11.76 4.51 9.70
C ASN A 34 -13.24 4.15 9.56
N ALA A 35 -13.92 3.96 10.69
CA ALA A 35 -15.37 3.72 10.77
C ALA A 35 -16.17 4.97 11.21
N GLY A 36 -15.49 6.09 11.43
CA GLY A 36 -16.08 7.34 11.88
C GLY A 36 -16.89 8.06 10.80
N ARG A 37 -17.79 8.94 11.23
CA ARG A 37 -18.51 9.83 10.31
C ARG A 37 -17.53 10.82 9.68
N ARG A 38 -17.61 10.97 8.37
CA ARG A 38 -16.81 11.94 7.63
C ARG A 38 -17.17 13.36 8.06
N ASN A 39 -16.17 14.20 8.30
CA ASN A 39 -16.36 15.64 8.42
C ASN A 39 -16.75 16.21 7.05
N PRO A 40 -17.92 16.84 6.89
CA PRO A 40 -18.34 17.43 5.62
C PRO A 40 -17.40 18.53 5.11
N ASP A 41 -16.67 19.19 6.01
CA ASP A 41 -15.71 20.26 5.65
C ASP A 41 -14.33 19.70 5.24
N ASP A 42 -14.11 18.39 5.33
CA ASP A 42 -12.84 17.78 4.93
C ASP A 42 -12.69 17.78 3.40
N LYS A 43 -11.78 18.64 2.94
CA LYS A 43 -11.43 18.82 1.52
C LYS A 43 -10.63 17.65 0.96
N HIS A 44 -10.09 16.77 1.80
CA HIS A 44 -9.38 15.59 1.33
C HIS A 44 -10.38 14.53 0.83
N PRO A 45 -9.97 13.69 -0.13
CA PRO A 45 -10.72 12.49 -0.48
C PRO A 45 -10.90 11.56 0.73
N PRO A 46 -11.98 10.76 0.76
CA PRO A 46 -12.15 9.72 1.79
C PRO A 46 -10.91 8.83 1.93
N GLY A 47 -10.68 8.31 3.15
CA GLY A 47 -9.53 7.44 3.44
C GLY A 47 -9.41 6.25 2.48
N GLU A 48 -10.53 5.61 2.14
CA GLU A 48 -10.57 4.54 1.15
C GLU A 48 -10.07 4.99 -0.24
N THR A 49 -10.44 6.18 -0.68
CA THR A 49 -9.95 6.75 -1.95
C THR A 49 -8.45 7.05 -1.86
N ARG A 50 -7.99 7.60 -0.73
CA ARG A 50 -6.56 7.87 -0.49
C ARG A 50 -5.72 6.60 -0.54
N LEU A 51 -6.25 5.49 -0.01
CA LEU A 51 -5.62 4.17 -0.10
C LEU A 51 -5.62 3.65 -1.54
N LYS A 52 -6.81 3.48 -2.13
CA LYS A 52 -6.97 2.74 -3.39
C LYS A 52 -6.30 3.45 -4.57
N VAL A 53 -6.53 4.76 -4.72
CA VAL A 53 -6.02 5.50 -5.88
C VAL A 53 -4.50 5.63 -5.83
N VAL A 54 -3.92 5.82 -4.64
CA VAL A 54 -2.46 5.86 -4.50
C VAL A 54 -1.85 4.49 -4.80
N ALA A 55 -2.40 3.41 -4.23
CA ALA A 55 -1.91 2.05 -4.46
C ALA A 55 -2.03 1.60 -5.93
N GLN A 56 -3.12 1.96 -6.63
CA GLN A 56 -3.29 1.71 -8.08
C GLN A 56 -2.16 2.31 -8.93
N ASN A 57 -1.63 3.46 -8.52
CA ASN A 57 -0.56 4.15 -9.23
C ASN A 57 0.84 3.61 -8.88
N MET A 58 0.96 2.73 -7.88
CA MET A 58 2.22 2.13 -7.46
C MET A 58 2.43 0.76 -8.12
N LYS A 59 3.36 0.67 -9.07
CA LYS A 59 3.72 -0.62 -9.70
C LYS A 59 4.16 -1.66 -8.66
N ALA A 60 4.94 -1.24 -7.66
CA ALA A 60 5.39 -2.09 -6.56
C ALA A 60 4.22 -2.75 -5.79
N PHE A 61 3.09 -2.06 -5.62
CA PHE A 61 1.90 -2.65 -4.99
C PHE A 61 1.37 -3.82 -5.81
N SER A 62 1.14 -3.60 -7.11
CA SER A 62 0.62 -4.65 -8.00
C SER A 62 1.56 -5.84 -8.13
N GLU A 63 2.87 -5.64 -8.03
CA GLU A 63 3.87 -6.71 -8.04
C GLU A 63 3.88 -7.50 -6.74
N THR A 64 3.83 -6.81 -5.60
CA THR A 64 3.83 -7.42 -4.27
C THR A 64 2.66 -8.37 -4.07
N PHE A 65 1.48 -7.99 -4.56
CA PHE A 65 0.26 -8.81 -4.46
C PHE A 65 -0.07 -9.58 -5.75
N ALA A 66 0.87 -9.66 -6.70
CA ALA A 66 0.72 -10.36 -7.98
C ALA A 66 -0.62 -10.06 -8.69
N CYS A 67 -1.04 -8.80 -8.69
CA CYS A 67 -2.31 -8.38 -9.27
C CYS A 67 -2.30 -8.60 -10.79
N PRO A 68 -3.30 -9.27 -11.39
CA PRO A 68 -3.38 -9.45 -12.84
C PRO A 68 -3.41 -8.12 -13.58
N LYS A 69 -2.90 -8.09 -14.82
CA LYS A 69 -3.00 -6.90 -15.68
C LYS A 69 -4.47 -6.51 -15.86
N ASN A 70 -4.76 -5.21 -15.81
CA ASN A 70 -6.11 -4.65 -15.90
C ASN A 70 -7.05 -5.01 -14.75
N ALA A 71 -6.55 -5.62 -13.67
CA ALA A 71 -7.33 -5.73 -12.44
C ALA A 71 -7.59 -4.34 -11.84
N PRO A 72 -8.63 -4.16 -11.00
CA PRO A 72 -8.93 -2.87 -10.38
C PRO A 72 -7.76 -2.22 -9.63
N MET A 73 -6.84 -3.02 -9.06
CA MET A 73 -5.64 -2.53 -8.36
C MET A 73 -4.36 -2.57 -9.20
N ASN A 74 -4.46 -2.89 -10.50
CA ASN A 74 -3.37 -2.89 -11.47
C ASN A 74 -3.87 -2.36 -12.83
N PRO A 75 -4.28 -1.07 -12.90
CA PRO A 75 -4.73 -0.47 -14.15
C PRO A 75 -3.56 -0.28 -15.12
N ASP A 76 -3.85 -0.34 -16.43
CA ASP A 76 -2.85 -0.06 -17.48
C ASP A 76 -2.35 1.39 -17.42
N LEU A 77 -3.23 2.35 -17.13
CA LEU A 77 -2.87 3.76 -16.95
C LEU A 77 -2.55 4.04 -15.48
N ARG A 78 -1.32 4.53 -15.22
CA ARG A 78 -0.88 5.03 -13.92
C ARG A 78 -0.44 6.49 -14.03
N CYS A 79 -0.70 7.27 -13.00
CA CYS A 79 -0.28 8.67 -12.88
C CYS A 79 0.98 8.77 -12.00
N SER A 80 1.98 9.52 -12.44
CA SER A 80 3.10 9.99 -11.61
C SER A 80 3.18 11.51 -11.66
N VAL A 81 3.42 12.13 -10.52
CA VAL A 81 3.60 13.59 -10.39
C VAL A 81 5.05 13.95 -10.14
N TRP A 82 5.80 13.04 -9.51
CA TRP A 82 7.22 13.19 -9.19
C TRP A 82 8.08 12.35 -10.14
#